data_AF-A0A7S2XQT4-F1
#
_entry.id   AF-A0A7S2XQT4-F1
#
_cell.length_a   1.000
_cell.length_b   1.000
_cell.length_c   1.000
_cell.angle_alpha   90.00
_cell.angle_beta   90.00
_cell.angle_gamma   90.00
#
_symmetry.space_group_name_H-M   'P 1'
#
loop_
_entity.id
_entity.type
_entity.pdbx_description
1 polymer ?
#
loop_
_entity_poly.entity_id
_entity_poly.type
_entity_poly.pdbx_seq_one_letter_code
_entity_poly.pdbx_strand_id
1 'polypeptide(L)'
;MIVSFKKLTPSCCGFFIQKYAAVAATINAEPIVGYKGGIFTDDTAPQYSNHIVSIVGWGYDEDENIEYWVIRNSWGVYWGEMGYVRVETGKNILAIEEEIAWATPGIFTINNVPCSEDGSSCGKDVHVYQDPSTDLEAVQRRVDAHKPRKIAVGTIRATA
;
A
#
# COMPACT_ATOMS: atom_id res chain seq x y z
N MET A 1 -21.13 -5.18 -3.79
CA MET A 1 -20.91 -5.87 -5.07
C MET A 1 -19.98 -4.99 -5.91
N ILE A 2 -18.83 -5.54 -6.34
CA ILE A 2 -17.84 -4.83 -7.18
C ILE A 2 -18.43 -4.68 -8.58
N VAL A 3 -18.41 -3.45 -9.13
CA VAL A 3 -19.17 -3.14 -10.35
C VAL A 3 -18.35 -3.33 -11.63
N SER A 4 -17.02 -3.35 -11.53
CA SER A 4 -16.17 -3.59 -12.70
C SER A 4 -14.73 -3.89 -12.27
N PHE A 5 -14.11 -4.85 -12.93
CA PHE A 5 -12.66 -5.01 -12.97
C PHE A 5 -12.19 -4.53 -14.34
N LYS A 6 -11.19 -3.64 -14.38
CA LYS A 6 -10.50 -3.31 -15.62
C LYS A 6 -9.01 -3.48 -15.41
N LYS A 7 -8.38 -4.18 -16.36
CA LYS A 7 -6.93 -4.22 -16.50
C LYS A 7 -6.44 -2.84 -16.94
N LEU A 8 -5.52 -2.23 -16.21
CA LEU A 8 -4.94 -0.94 -16.58
C LEU A 8 -3.69 -1.15 -17.44
N THR A 9 -3.45 -0.24 -18.40
CA THR A 9 -2.15 -0.09 -19.05
C THR A 9 -1.22 0.78 -18.17
N PRO A 10 0.12 0.70 -18.30
CA PRO A 10 1.07 1.47 -17.49
C PRO A 10 0.74 2.97 -17.45
N SER A 11 0.43 3.56 -18.61
CA SER A 11 0.03 4.96 -18.76
C SER A 11 -1.28 5.35 -18.07
N CYS A 12 -2.17 4.39 -17.81
CA CYS A 12 -3.45 4.67 -17.13
C CYS A 12 -3.34 4.63 -15.61
N CYS A 13 -2.32 3.99 -15.04
CA CYS A 13 -2.22 3.78 -13.60
C CYS A 13 -2.03 5.07 -12.83
N GLY A 14 -1.19 5.99 -13.32
CA GLY A 14 -0.98 7.30 -12.69
C GLY A 14 -2.27 8.13 -12.61
N PHE A 15 -3.04 8.16 -13.69
CA PHE A 15 -4.32 8.89 -13.74
C PHE A 15 -5.39 8.26 -12.82
N PHE A 16 -5.41 6.92 -12.73
CA PHE A 16 -6.41 6.23 -11.92
C PHE A 16 -6.13 6.36 -10.42
N ILE A 17 -4.87 6.18 -10.00
CA ILE A 17 -4.44 6.34 -8.60
C ILE A 17 -4.74 7.75 -8.11
N GLN A 18 -4.52 8.76 -8.94
CA GLN A 18 -4.79 10.15 -8.58
C GLN A 18 -6.29 10.45 -8.38
N LYS A 19 -7.19 9.70 -9.03
CA LYS A 19 -8.63 10.01 -9.05
C LYS A 19 -9.50 9.11 -8.18
N TYR A 20 -9.09 7.86 -7.95
CA TYR A 20 -10.00 6.85 -7.40
C TYR A 20 -9.49 6.18 -6.12
N ALA A 21 -8.30 5.57 -6.13
CA ALA A 21 -7.65 4.96 -4.97
C ALA A 21 -6.41 4.16 -5.41
N ALA A 22 -5.73 3.57 -4.43
CA ALA A 22 -4.75 2.51 -4.65
C ALA A 22 -5.29 1.36 -5.52
N VAL A 23 -4.41 0.73 -6.29
CA VAL A 23 -4.72 -0.42 -7.15
C VAL A 23 -3.94 -1.65 -6.68
N ALA A 24 -4.43 -2.85 -7.01
CA ALA A 24 -3.72 -4.10 -6.77
C ALA A 24 -2.87 -4.46 -7.99
N ALA A 25 -1.64 -4.92 -7.76
CA ALA A 25 -0.73 -5.37 -8.81
C ALA A 25 -0.02 -6.66 -8.41
N THR A 26 0.32 -7.50 -9.39
CA THR A 26 1.22 -8.64 -9.17
C THR A 26 2.66 -8.21 -9.44
N ILE A 27 3.63 -8.78 -8.71
CA ILE A 27 5.07 -8.53 -8.89
C ILE A 27 5.89 -9.81 -8.73
N ASN A 28 7.13 -9.81 -9.23
CA ASN A 28 8.19 -10.69 -8.76
C ASN A 28 8.76 -10.14 -7.44
N ALA A 29 8.54 -10.84 -6.33
CA ALA A 29 9.02 -10.38 -5.03
C ALA A 29 10.47 -10.80 -4.71
N GLU A 30 11.05 -11.75 -5.46
CA GLU A 30 12.37 -12.30 -5.16
C GLU A 30 13.49 -11.25 -5.16
N PRO A 31 13.57 -10.32 -6.15
CA PRO A 31 14.65 -9.33 -6.19
C PRO A 31 14.61 -8.31 -5.06
N ILE A 32 13.43 -8.09 -4.45
CA ILE A 32 13.22 -7.07 -3.42
C ILE A 32 13.26 -7.63 -1.99
N VAL A 33 13.54 -8.92 -1.79
CA VAL A 33 13.65 -9.51 -0.44
C VAL A 33 14.63 -8.72 0.43
N GLY A 34 15.77 -8.30 -0.14
CA GLY A 34 16.80 -7.52 0.54
C GLY A 34 16.66 -6.00 0.47
N TYR A 35 15.55 -5.47 -0.07
CA TYR A 35 15.35 -4.04 -0.25
C TYR A 35 15.34 -3.28 1.09
N LYS A 36 16.06 -2.16 1.14
CA LYS A 36 16.20 -1.29 2.32
C LYS A 36 15.82 0.17 2.08
N GLY A 37 15.70 0.61 0.82
CA GLY A 37 15.42 1.99 0.45
C GLY A 37 15.95 2.36 -0.94
N GLY A 38 15.52 3.51 -1.44
CA GLY A 38 15.88 4.03 -2.76
C GLY A 38 14.87 3.67 -3.85
N ILE A 39 15.11 4.10 -5.09
CA ILE A 39 14.29 3.66 -6.23
C ILE A 39 14.87 2.36 -6.77
N PHE A 40 14.06 1.32 -6.84
CA PHE A 40 14.45 0.04 -7.42
C PHE A 40 14.37 0.12 -8.96
N THR A 41 15.53 0.00 -9.61
CA THR A 41 15.70 0.21 -11.06
C THR A 41 16.24 -1.01 -11.80
N ASP A 42 16.45 -2.14 -11.12
CA ASP A 42 16.99 -3.36 -11.74
C ASP A 42 15.92 -4.03 -12.64
N ASP A 43 16.13 -3.93 -13.94
CA ASP A 43 15.27 -4.49 -15.00
C ASP A 43 15.75 -5.85 -15.51
N THR A 44 16.82 -6.39 -14.94
CA THR A 44 17.37 -7.70 -15.33
C THR A 44 16.64 -8.87 -14.69
N ALA A 45 15.76 -8.58 -13.73
CA ALA A 45 14.98 -9.58 -13.02
C ALA A 45 14.05 -10.38 -13.96
N PRO A 46 13.81 -11.67 -13.68
CA PRO A 46 12.85 -12.47 -14.43
C PRO A 46 11.44 -11.83 -14.45
N GLN A 47 10.87 -11.76 -15.66
CA GLN A 47 9.55 -11.18 -15.95
C GLN A 47 8.44 -12.21 -15.71
N TYR A 48 8.20 -12.53 -14.44
CA TYR A 48 7.03 -13.28 -13.97
C TYR A 48 6.60 -12.73 -12.61
N SER A 49 5.34 -12.89 -12.25
CA SER A 49 4.85 -12.48 -10.93
C SER A 49 4.59 -13.68 -10.01
N ASN A 50 4.84 -13.48 -8.72
CA ASN A 50 4.64 -14.49 -7.67
C ASN A 50 4.03 -13.92 -6.38
N HIS A 51 3.78 -12.60 -6.33
CA HIS A 51 3.31 -11.89 -5.15
C HIS A 51 2.34 -10.78 -5.53
N ILE A 52 1.43 -10.41 -4.61
CA ILE A 52 0.44 -9.34 -4.82
C ILE A 52 0.73 -8.19 -3.84
N VAL A 53 0.76 -6.98 -4.39
CA VAL A 53 1.02 -5.73 -3.66
C VAL A 53 -0.02 -4.67 -4.02
N SER A 54 0.03 -3.53 -3.33
CA SER A 54 -0.82 -2.38 -3.64
C SER A 54 0.01 -1.20 -4.10
N ILE A 55 -0.25 -0.70 -5.31
CA ILE A 55 0.31 0.57 -5.78
C ILE A 55 -0.57 1.68 -5.20
N VAL A 56 0.02 2.53 -4.34
CA VAL A 56 -0.69 3.56 -3.57
C VAL A 56 -0.41 4.98 -4.06
N GLY A 57 0.58 5.14 -4.94
CA GLY A 57 1.03 6.44 -5.42
C GLY A 57 2.08 6.31 -6.52
N TRP A 58 2.51 7.46 -7.02
CA TRP A 58 3.65 7.61 -7.91
C TRP A 58 4.33 8.95 -7.59
N GLY A 59 5.57 9.10 -8.04
CA GLY A 59 6.34 10.33 -7.87
C GLY A 59 7.43 10.45 -8.91
N TYR A 60 8.12 11.58 -8.87
CA TYR A 60 9.26 11.86 -9.72
C TYR A 60 10.41 12.36 -8.84
N ASP A 61 11.57 11.74 -9.00
CA ASP A 61 12.81 12.18 -8.36
C ASP A 61 13.55 13.11 -9.33
N GLU A 62 13.68 14.39 -8.97
CA GLU A 62 14.35 15.38 -9.82
C GLU A 62 15.87 15.19 -9.88
N ASP A 63 16.48 14.64 -8.82
CA ASP A 63 17.93 14.46 -8.73
C ASP A 63 18.37 13.25 -9.56
N GLU A 64 17.61 12.16 -9.51
CA GLU A 64 17.88 10.95 -10.29
C GLU A 64 17.23 10.98 -11.69
N ASN A 65 16.30 11.90 -11.94
CA ASN A 65 15.50 12.01 -13.17
C ASN A 65 14.70 10.72 -13.47
N ILE A 66 14.04 10.18 -12.43
CA ILE A 66 13.32 8.90 -12.47
C ILE A 66 11.89 9.06 -11.95
N GLU A 67 10.91 8.60 -12.72
CA GLU A 67 9.54 8.41 -12.26
C GLU A 67 9.41 7.04 -11.58
N TYR A 68 8.70 6.96 -10.45
CA TYR A 68 8.56 5.72 -9.68
C TYR A 68 7.15 5.49 -9.14
N TRP A 69 6.77 4.23 -9.02
CA TRP A 69 5.63 3.74 -8.27
C TRP A 69 5.92 3.74 -6.77
N VAL A 70 4.94 4.12 -5.95
CA VAL A 70 4.96 3.91 -4.49
C VAL A 70 4.11 2.70 -4.17
N ILE A 71 4.74 1.64 -3.66
CA ILE A 71 4.11 0.34 -3.49
C ILE A 71 4.09 -0.01 -2.01
N ARG A 72 2.91 -0.35 -1.49
CA ARG A 72 2.72 -0.89 -0.15
C ARG A 72 2.84 -2.41 -0.20
N ASN A 73 3.77 -2.94 0.61
CA ASN A 73 3.94 -4.37 0.80
C ASN A 73 3.25 -4.85 2.10
N SER A 74 3.19 -6.17 2.29
CA SER A 74 2.52 -6.85 3.41
C SER A 74 3.50 -7.57 4.36
N TRP A 75 4.81 -7.28 4.29
CA TRP A 75 5.85 -7.89 5.11
C TRP A 75 6.18 -7.15 6.42
N GLY A 76 5.30 -6.22 6.81
CA GLY A 76 5.45 -5.43 8.03
C GLY A 76 6.33 -4.20 7.86
N VAL A 77 6.29 -3.33 8.88
CA VAL A 77 6.90 -2.00 8.83
C VAL A 77 8.43 -2.00 8.94
N TYR A 78 9.05 -3.12 9.31
CA TYR A 78 10.50 -3.23 9.43
C TYR A 78 11.22 -3.48 8.10
N TRP A 79 10.47 -3.87 7.07
CA TRP A 79 11.01 -4.13 5.75
C TRP A 79 10.95 -2.87 4.87
N GLY A 80 11.98 -2.63 4.07
CA GLY A 80 12.03 -1.52 3.13
C GLY A 80 11.84 -0.15 3.79
N GLU A 81 11.09 0.71 3.13
CA GLU A 81 10.79 2.07 3.59
C GLU A 81 9.51 2.06 4.43
N MET A 82 9.59 1.56 5.67
CA MET A 82 8.43 1.42 6.56
C MET A 82 7.31 0.52 6.01
N GLY A 83 7.68 -0.55 5.30
CA GLY A 83 6.77 -1.47 4.61
C GLY A 83 6.48 -1.11 3.15
N TYR A 84 7.18 -0.11 2.60
CA TYR A 84 7.01 0.34 1.22
C TYR A 84 8.28 0.10 0.38
N VAL A 85 8.08 0.07 -0.93
CA VAL A 85 9.13 0.04 -1.95
C VAL A 85 8.81 1.03 -3.06
N ARG A 86 9.84 1.68 -3.60
CA ARG A 86 9.74 2.52 -4.79
C ARG A 86 10.34 1.76 -5.98
N VAL A 87 9.63 1.71 -7.09
CA VAL A 87 10.05 0.98 -8.30
C VAL A 87 9.89 1.91 -9.50
N GLU A 88 10.92 2.01 -10.34
CA GLU A 88 10.87 2.83 -11.56
C GLU A 88 9.72 2.42 -12.50
N THR A 89 9.02 3.40 -13.06
CA THR A 89 7.88 3.18 -13.97
C THR A 89 8.34 2.94 -15.41
N GLY A 90 7.46 2.39 -16.25
CA GLY A 90 7.62 2.35 -17.71
C GLY A 90 8.56 1.28 -18.25
N LYS A 91 9.29 0.58 -17.38
CA LYS A 91 10.19 -0.53 -17.73
C LYS A 91 9.61 -1.92 -17.39
N ASN A 92 8.39 -1.98 -16.86
CA ASN A 92 7.79 -3.22 -16.35
C ASN A 92 8.73 -3.99 -15.38
N ILE A 93 9.44 -3.26 -14.52
CA ILE A 93 10.34 -3.86 -13.54
C ILE A 93 9.51 -4.72 -12.57
N LEU A 94 10.02 -5.91 -12.24
CA LEU A 94 9.31 -6.93 -11.44
C LEU A 94 7.97 -7.39 -12.03
N ALA A 95 7.72 -7.20 -13.33
CA ALA A 95 6.43 -7.47 -13.97
C ALA A 95 5.24 -6.67 -13.39
N ILE A 96 5.50 -5.55 -12.69
CA ILE A 96 4.47 -4.79 -11.97
C ILE A 96 3.38 -4.21 -12.88
N GLU A 97 3.69 -3.99 -14.15
CA GLU A 97 2.80 -3.36 -15.11
C GLU A 97 2.03 -4.39 -15.96
N GLU A 98 2.18 -5.69 -15.66
CA GLU A 98 1.53 -6.77 -16.41
C GLU A 98 0.11 -7.05 -15.95
N GLU A 99 -0.14 -7.13 -14.64
CA GLU A 99 -1.45 -7.47 -14.08
C GLU A 99 -1.87 -6.51 -12.99
N ILE A 100 -2.54 -5.44 -13.40
CA ILE A 100 -3.07 -4.42 -12.50
C ILE A 100 -4.59 -4.53 -12.48
N ALA A 101 -5.15 -4.60 -11.27
CA ALA A 101 -6.57 -4.70 -11.01
C ALA A 101 -7.05 -3.58 -10.09
N TRP A 102 -8.23 -3.06 -10.37
CA TRP A 102 -8.95 -2.13 -9.51
C TRP A 102 -10.44 -2.43 -9.53
N ALA A 103 -11.13 -1.90 -8.53
CA ALA A 103 -12.56 -2.05 -8.37
C ALA A 103 -13.18 -0.73 -7.92
N THR A 104 -14.29 -0.33 -8.56
CA THR A 104 -15.19 0.65 -7.95
C THR A 104 -16.20 -0.10 -7.09
N PRO A 105 -16.29 0.19 -5.79
CA PRO A 105 -17.40 -0.28 -4.99
C PRO A 105 -18.68 0.33 -5.54
N GLY A 106 -19.68 -0.51 -5.86
CA GLY A 106 -20.94 -0.01 -6.43
C GLY A 106 -21.81 0.68 -5.40
N ILE A 107 -22.53 -0.13 -4.65
CA ILE A 107 -23.22 0.27 -3.43
C ILE A 107 -22.60 -0.59 -2.34
N PHE A 108 -22.00 0.07 -1.35
CA PHE A 108 -21.61 -0.58 -0.11
C PHE A 108 -22.74 -0.37 0.90
N THR A 109 -23.09 -1.45 1.58
CA THR A 109 -24.05 -1.38 2.68
C THR A 109 -23.27 -1.04 3.93
N ILE A 110 -23.78 -0.10 4.72
CA ILE A 110 -23.32 0.08 6.10
C ILE A 110 -23.89 -1.02 6.99
N ASN A 111 -24.93 -1.74 6.58
CA ASN A 111 -25.47 -2.87 7.32
C ASN A 111 -24.60 -4.11 7.05
N ASN A 112 -23.81 -4.49 8.04
CA ASN A 112 -22.95 -5.67 8.05
C ASN A 112 -23.58 -6.78 8.90
N VAL A 113 -23.66 -7.98 8.36
CA VAL A 113 -24.00 -9.19 9.10
C VAL A 113 -22.73 -10.03 9.17
N PRO A 114 -22.03 -10.08 10.31
CA PRO A 114 -20.73 -10.74 10.39
C PRO A 114 -20.91 -12.25 10.17
N CYS A 115 -20.11 -12.81 9.28
CA CYS A 115 -20.06 -14.23 8.95
C CYS A 115 -18.61 -14.72 8.98
N SER A 116 -18.42 -16.04 8.98
CA SER A 116 -17.14 -16.67 8.70
C SER A 116 -16.65 -16.32 7.27
N GLU A 117 -15.35 -16.48 7.01
CA GLU A 117 -14.74 -16.15 5.70
C GLU A 117 -15.38 -16.91 4.53
N ASP A 118 -15.91 -18.11 4.78
CA ASP A 118 -16.63 -18.95 3.82
C ASP A 118 -18.12 -18.58 3.67
N GLY A 119 -18.60 -17.55 4.38
CA GLY A 119 -20.00 -17.13 4.44
C GLY A 119 -20.88 -17.99 5.35
N SER A 120 -20.31 -18.96 6.09
CA SER A 120 -21.04 -19.75 7.08
C SER A 120 -21.25 -18.96 8.38
N SER A 121 -22.17 -19.45 9.23
CA SER A 121 -22.36 -18.98 10.61
C SER A 121 -22.60 -17.47 10.76
N CYS A 122 -23.34 -16.88 9.82
CA CYS A 122 -23.71 -15.47 9.89
C CYS A 122 -24.50 -15.14 11.17
N GLY A 123 -24.13 -14.05 11.84
CA GLY A 123 -24.89 -13.48 12.93
C GLY A 123 -26.33 -13.15 12.53
N LYS A 124 -27.23 -13.05 13.50
CA LYS A 124 -28.63 -12.67 13.23
C LYS A 124 -28.83 -11.15 13.23
N ASP A 125 -27.93 -10.43 13.89
CA ASP A 125 -28.02 -9.00 14.08
C ASP A 125 -27.30 -8.23 12.97
N VAL A 126 -27.93 -7.15 12.52
CA VAL A 126 -27.36 -6.21 11.56
C VAL A 126 -26.55 -5.17 12.33
N HIS A 127 -25.25 -5.11 12.08
CA HIS A 127 -24.36 -4.10 12.63
C HIS A 127 -24.15 -2.98 11.63
N VAL A 128 -24.31 -1.72 12.03
CA VAL A 128 -23.93 -0.59 11.19
C VAL A 128 -22.41 -0.43 11.22
N TYR A 129 -21.75 -0.75 10.11
CA TYR A 129 -20.35 -0.47 9.86
C TYR A 129 -20.14 1.05 9.82
N GLN A 130 -19.48 1.54 10.86
CA GLN A 130 -18.98 2.89 10.91
C GLN A 130 -17.54 2.86 10.43
N ASP A 131 -17.28 3.52 9.30
CA ASP A 131 -15.93 3.60 8.74
C ASP A 131 -15.02 4.32 9.75
N PRO A 132 -13.99 3.63 10.29
CA PRO A 132 -13.14 4.18 11.33
C PRO A 132 -12.24 5.32 10.82
N SER A 133 -12.18 5.58 9.51
CA SER A 133 -11.50 6.75 8.93
C SER A 133 -12.32 8.03 9.07
N THR A 134 -13.65 7.92 9.28
CA THR A 134 -14.54 9.08 9.45
C THR A 134 -14.47 9.69 10.85
N ASP A 135 -14.00 8.94 11.85
CA ASP A 135 -13.72 9.45 13.20
C ASP A 135 -12.33 10.08 13.24
N LEU A 136 -12.26 11.36 12.84
CA LEU A 136 -11.00 12.11 12.78
C LEU A 136 -10.30 12.21 14.14
N GLU A 137 -11.04 12.26 15.25
CA GLU A 137 -10.44 12.29 16.59
C GLU A 137 -9.78 10.94 16.92
N ALA A 138 -10.44 9.83 16.64
CA ALA A 138 -9.86 8.50 16.85
C ALA A 138 -8.67 8.25 15.91
N VAL A 139 -8.70 8.75 14.67
CA VAL A 139 -7.54 8.73 13.77
C VAL A 139 -6.38 9.51 14.40
N GLN A 140 -6.62 10.74 14.84
CA GLN A 140 -5.57 11.58 15.45
C GLN A 140 -4.99 10.93 16.72
N ARG A 141 -5.83 10.38 17.60
CA ARG A 141 -5.38 9.62 18.79
C ARG A 141 -4.47 8.44 18.42
N ARG A 142 -4.80 7.69 17.37
CA ARG A 142 -3.97 6.55 16.89
C ARG A 142 -2.64 7.03 16.33
N VAL A 143 -2.63 8.13 15.57
CA VAL A 143 -1.40 8.75 15.05
C VAL A 143 -0.50 9.19 16.20
N ASP A 144 -1.05 9.87 17.20
CA ASP A 144 -0.29 10.35 18.36
C ASP A 144 0.24 9.22 19.24
N ALA A 145 -0.50 8.11 19.36
CA ALA A 145 -0.05 6.92 20.08
C ALA A 145 1.15 6.23 19.42
N HIS A 146 1.29 6.33 18.09
CA HIS A 146 2.39 5.73 17.32
C HIS A 146 3.54 6.71 17.05
N LYS A 147 3.44 7.98 17.48
CA LYS A 147 4.57 8.90 17.41
C LYS A 147 5.70 8.37 18.31
N PRO A 148 6.95 8.30 17.81
CA PRO A 148 8.08 7.92 18.64
C PRO A 148 8.16 8.89 19.82
N ARG A 149 8.05 8.35 21.04
CA ARG A 149 8.26 9.16 22.26
C ARG A 149 9.69 9.68 22.19
N LYS A 150 9.86 11.01 22.20
CA LYS A 150 11.18 11.62 22.37
C LYS A 150 11.76 11.08 23.67
N ILE A 151 12.79 10.24 23.58
CA ILE A 151 13.61 9.91 24.74
C ILE A 151 14.25 11.22 25.15
N ALA A 152 13.86 11.74 26.32
CA ALA A 152 14.55 12.87 26.91
C ALA A 152 15.98 12.40 27.20
N VAL A 153 16.93 12.85 26.37
CA VAL A 153 18.36 12.67 26.65
C VAL A 153 18.65 13.53 27.87
N GLY A 154 18.60 12.91 29.04
CA GLY A 154 18.99 13.54 30.30
C GLY A 154 20.46 13.94 30.19
N THR A 155 20.73 15.23 30.33
CA THR A 155 22.08 15.77 30.42
C THR A 155 22.81 15.10 31.58
N ILE A 156 23.68 14.13 31.28
CA ILE A 156 24.64 13.62 32.26
C ILE A 156 25.62 14.76 32.52
N ARG A 157 25.46 15.45 33.65
CA ARG A 157 26.50 16.34 34.15
C ARG A 157 27.67 15.47 34.59
N ALA A 158 28.75 15.48 33.81
CA ALA A 158 30.04 15.01 34.28
C ALA A 158 30.49 15.94 35.41
N THR A 159 30.53 15.43 36.64
CA THR A 159 31.26 16.06 37.73
C THR A 159 32.75 15.82 37.49
N ALA A 160 33.51 16.92 37.47
CA ALA A 160 34.96 16.95 37.35
C ALA A 160 35.66 16.31 38.55
#